data_AF-A0A447N0F3-F1
#
_entry.id   AF-A0A447N0F3-F1
#
_cell.length_a   1.000
_cell.length_b   1.000
_cell.length_c   1.000
_cell.angle_alpha   90.00
_cell.angle_beta   90.00
_cell.angle_gamma   90.00
#
_symmetry.space_group_name_H-M   'P 1'
#
loop_
_entity.id
_entity.type
_entity.pdbx_description
1 polymer ?
#
loop_
_entity_poly.entity_id
_entity_poly.type
_entity_poly.pdbx_seq_one_letter_code
_entity_poly.pdbx_strand_id
1 'polypeptide(L)'
;MMLALGMFVFERRTLPYQSMQHSKNYRWASNDRVGKPPAYQFLGKGENAIQLAGTLYPAITGGRISLLAVELMADEGQSVAAD
;
A
#
# COMPACT_ATOMS: atom_id res chain seq x y z
N MET A 1 -11.42 14.29 0.23
CA MET A 1 -10.15 13.68 -0.17
C MET A 1 -9.53 12.97 1.02
N MET A 2 -9.23 11.66 0.92
CA MET A 2 -8.52 10.89 1.95
C MET A 2 -7.14 10.41 1.47
N LEU A 3 -7.05 9.94 0.23
CA LEU A 3 -5.80 9.50 -0.43
C LEU A 3 -5.93 9.70 -1.94
N ALA A 4 -4.81 9.87 -2.64
CA ALA A 4 -4.77 9.85 -4.10
C ALA A 4 -3.84 8.73 -4.62
N LEU A 5 -4.30 8.01 -5.65
CA LEU A 5 -3.52 7.02 -6.39
C LEU A 5 -3.44 7.50 -7.83
N GLY A 6 -2.41 8.28 -8.14
CA GLY A 6 -2.34 9.03 -9.39
C GLY A 6 -3.52 10.00 -9.54
N MET A 7 -4.33 9.80 -10.57
CA MET A 7 -5.52 10.63 -10.85
C MET A 7 -6.78 10.14 -10.11
N PHE A 8 -6.73 8.97 -9.44
CA PHE A 8 -7.85 8.42 -8.71
C PHE A 8 -7.87 8.91 -7.26
N VAL A 9 -9.01 9.44 -6.81
CA VAL A 9 -9.20 9.99 -5.47
C VAL A 9 -10.07 9.07 -4.62
N PHE A 10 -9.54 8.67 -3.46
CA PHE A 10 -10.30 7.97 -2.43
C PHE A 10 -11.06 8.99 -1.58
N GLU A 11 -12.38 8.92 -1.62
CA GLU A 11 -13.27 9.76 -0.82
C GLU A 11 -14.62 9.08 -0.55
N ARG A 12 -15.45 9.71 0.30
CA ARG A 12 -16.75 9.17 0.75
C ARG A 12 -17.73 8.83 -0.38
N ARG A 13 -17.62 9.50 -1.54
CA ARG A 13 -18.47 9.31 -2.72
C ARG A 13 -17.87 8.35 -3.76
N THR A 14 -16.66 7.84 -3.53
CA THR A 14 -15.95 6.90 -4.42
C THR A 14 -15.63 5.60 -3.67
N LEU A 15 -14.36 5.37 -3.32
CA LEU A 15 -13.87 4.26 -2.52
C LEU A 15 -13.35 4.77 -1.16
N PRO A 16 -14.22 4.93 -0.16
CA PRO A 16 -13.74 5.28 1.17
C PRO A 16 -13.09 4.07 1.85
N TYR A 17 -11.82 4.18 2.22
CA TYR A 17 -11.20 3.24 3.16
C TYR A 17 -11.50 3.64 4.61
N GLN A 18 -11.52 2.66 5.52
CA GLN A 18 -11.68 2.89 6.96
C GLN A 18 -10.36 2.76 7.72
N SER A 19 -9.43 1.93 7.22
CA SER A 19 -8.09 1.83 7.77
C SER A 19 -7.04 1.79 6.67
N MET A 20 -5.88 2.33 7.00
CA MET A 20 -4.69 2.32 6.15
C MET A 20 -3.54 1.76 6.97
N GLN A 21 -2.83 0.78 6.42
CA GLN A 21 -1.61 0.25 6.99
C GLN A 21 -0.45 0.44 6.01
N HIS A 22 0.63 1.06 6.49
CA HIS A 22 1.85 1.25 5.72
C HIS A 22 2.97 0.44 6.37
N SER A 23 3.42 -0.58 5.66
CA SER A 23 4.53 -1.44 6.05
C SER A 23 5.79 -1.01 5.32
N LYS A 24 6.85 -0.71 6.08
CA LYS A 24 8.19 -0.40 5.55
C LYS A 24 9.18 -1.44 6.03
N ASN A 25 9.72 -2.22 5.10
CA ASN A 25 10.69 -3.25 5.43
C ASN A 25 12.11 -2.75 5.20
N TYR A 26 13.04 -3.22 6.04
CA TYR A 26 14.47 -2.95 5.94
C TYR A 26 15.22 -4.26 6.09
N ARG A 27 16.19 -4.49 5.22
CA ARG A 27 16.89 -5.77 5.15
C ARG A 27 18.19 -5.71 5.95
N TRP A 28 18.37 -6.71 6.81
CA TRP A 28 19.56 -6.88 7.64
C TRP A 28 20.06 -8.31 7.53
N ALA A 29 21.35 -8.50 7.24
CA ALA A 29 21.99 -9.81 7.30
C ALA A 29 22.80 -9.93 8.59
N SER A 30 22.68 -11.07 9.26
CA SER A 30 23.50 -11.41 10.43
C SER A 30 24.76 -12.13 9.99
N ASN A 31 25.91 -11.70 10.50
CA ASN A 31 27.20 -12.35 10.33
C ASN A 31 27.74 -12.77 11.69
N ASP A 32 27.84 -14.09 11.91
CA ASP A 32 28.37 -14.65 13.15
C ASP A 32 29.87 -14.43 13.26
N ARG A 33 30.34 -14.20 14.49
CA ARG A 33 31.75 -13.96 14.78
C ARG A 33 32.19 -14.84 15.94
N VAL A 34 33.33 -15.50 15.79
CA VAL A 34 33.86 -16.41 16.83
C VAL A 34 34.08 -15.62 18.13
N GLY A 35 33.46 -16.10 19.22
CA GLY A 35 33.59 -15.52 20.56
C GLY A 35 32.95 -14.14 20.75
N LYS A 36 32.11 -13.67 19.81
CA LYS A 36 31.44 -12.36 19.87
C LYS A 36 29.99 -12.46 19.40
N PRO A 37 29.11 -11.54 19.83
CA PRO A 37 27.76 -11.47 19.27
C PRO A 37 27.79 -11.18 17.75
N PRO A 38 26.78 -11.66 17.01
CA PRO A 38 26.66 -11.45 15.57
C PRO A 38 26.67 -9.97 15.23
N ALA A 39 27.30 -9.63 14.10
CA ALA A 39 27.24 -8.30 13.52
C ALA A 39 26.12 -8.24 12.48
N TYR A 40 25.28 -7.21 12.53
CA TYR A 40 24.24 -6.99 11.54
C TYR A 40 24.72 -6.01 10.46
N GLN A 41 24.55 -6.38 9.20
CA GLN A 41 24.84 -5.55 8.05
C GLN A 41 23.54 -5.08 7.40
N PHE A 42 23.40 -3.77 7.23
CA PHE A 42 22.30 -3.19 6.48
C PHE A 42 22.46 -3.51 4.99
N LEU A 43 21.44 -4.12 4.39
CA LEU A 43 21.43 -4.51 2.98
C LEU A 43 20.56 -3.60 2.11
N GLY A 44 19.91 -2.60 2.70
CA GLY A 44 19.02 -1.68 1.99
C GLY A 44 17.55 -1.79 2.42
N LYS A 45 16.70 -1.02 1.73
CA LYS A 45 15.25 -1.07 1.91
C LYS A 45 14.72 -2.40 1.35
N GLY A 46 13.77 -3.01 2.06
CA GLY A 46 12.98 -4.13 1.59
C GLY A 46 11.72 -3.66 0.86
N GLU A 47 10.76 -4.56 0.68
CA GLU A 47 9.48 -4.24 0.08
C GLU A 47 8.66 -3.31 0.98
N ASN A 48 8.10 -2.25 0.40
CA ASN A 48 7.14 -1.38 1.07
C ASN A 48 5.75 -1.69 0.53
N ALA A 49 4.76 -1.73 1.42
CA ALA A 49 3.37 -1.98 1.05
C ALA A 49 2.45 -0.99 1.75
N ILE A 50 1.42 -0.53 1.02
CA ILE A 50 0.30 0.22 1.56
C ILE A 50 -0.94 -0.64 1.36
N GLN A 51 -1.68 -0.89 2.44
CA GLN A 51 -2.92 -1.63 2.42
C GLN A 51 -4.06 -0.73 2.90
N LEU A 52 -5.09 -0.60 2.06
CA LEU A 52 -6.31 0.13 2.37
C LEU A 52 -7.44 -0.88 2.56
N ALA A 53 -8.08 -0.85 3.73
CA ALA A 53 -9.21 -1.72 4.02
C ALA A 53 -10.49 -0.89 4.17
N GLY A 54 -11.56 -1.36 3.56
CA GLY A 54 -12.87 -0.81 3.81
C GLY A 54 -14.04 -1.61 3.23
N THR A 55 -15.25 -1.18 3.56
CA THR A 55 -16.51 -1.76 3.11
C THR A 55 -17.25 -0.77 2.21
N LEU A 56 -17.71 -1.25 1.06
CA LEU A 56 -18.54 -0.48 0.15
C LEU A 56 -20.01 -0.82 0.35
N TYR A 57 -20.86 0.20 0.35
CA TYR A 57 -22.31 0.05 0.37
C TYR A 57 -22.87 0.60 -0.95
N PRO A 58 -23.05 -0.23 -2.00
CA PRO A 58 -23.33 0.26 -3.36
C PRO A 58 -24.54 1.19 -3.47
N ALA A 59 -25.56 0.98 -2.65
CA ALA A 59 -26.77 1.82 -2.58
C ALA A 59 -26.54 3.22 -1.99
N ILE A 60 -25.40 3.46 -1.33
CA ILE A 60 -25.08 4.69 -0.59
C ILE A 60 -23.79 5.33 -1.12
N THR A 61 -22.77 4.53 -1.45
CA THR A 61 -21.41 4.99 -1.82
C THR A 61 -21.10 4.90 -3.30
N GLY A 62 -21.96 4.34 -4.16
CA GLY A 62 -21.75 4.32 -5.63
C GLY A 62 -20.53 3.49 -6.10
N GLY A 63 -19.98 2.63 -5.24
CA GLY A 63 -18.59 2.17 -5.35
C GLY A 63 -18.25 1.17 -6.47
N ARG A 64 -19.21 0.61 -7.21
CA ARG A 64 -18.90 -0.44 -8.20
C ARG A 64 -18.12 0.09 -9.42
N ILE A 65 -18.49 1.27 -9.92
CA ILE A 65 -17.74 1.90 -11.04
C ILE A 65 -16.37 2.39 -10.56
N SER A 66 -16.30 2.94 -9.34
CA SER A 66 -15.02 3.37 -8.76
C SER A 66 -14.06 2.19 -8.53
N LEU A 67 -14.57 1.02 -8.12
CA LEU A 67 -13.77 -0.20 -7.97
C LEU A 67 -13.23 -0.67 -9.33
N LEU A 68 -14.08 -0.71 -10.37
CA LEU A 68 -13.67 -1.06 -11.73
C LEU A 68 -12.59 -0.12 -12.27
N ALA A 69 -12.63 1.16 -11.94
CA ALA A 69 -11.60 2.10 -12.34
C ALA A 69 -10.22 1.77 -11.72
N VAL A 70 -10.19 1.39 -10.44
CA VAL A 70 -8.95 0.98 -9.77
C VAL A 70 -8.45 -0.37 -10.29
N GLU A 71 -9.35 -1.31 -10.58
CA GLU A 71 -9.01 -2.60 -11.21
C GLU A 71 -8.39 -2.39 -12.60
N LEU A 72 -8.98 -1.53 -13.43
CA LEU A 72 -8.44 -1.19 -14.75
C LEU A 72 -7.05 -0.55 -14.67
N MET A 73 -6.83 0.36 -13.72
CA MET A 73 -5.51 0.96 -13.50
C MET A 73 -4.45 -0.09 -13.12
N ALA A 74 -4.84 -1.11 -12.36
CA ALA A 74 -3.97 -2.22 -12.01
C ALA A 74 -3.66 -3.11 -13.22
N ASP A 75 -4.67 -3.43 -14.03
CA ASP A 75 -4.53 -4.24 -15.26
C ASP A 75 -3.67 -3.55 -16.33
N GLU A 76 -3.76 -2.22 -16.42
CA GLU A 76 -2.91 -1.40 -17.30
C GLU A 76 -1.47 -1.26 -16.78
N GLY A 77 -1.18 -1.77 -15.58
CA GLY A 77 0.15 -1.67 -14.96
C GLY A 77 0.53 -0.22 -14.63
N GLN A 78 -0.45 0.66 -14.38
CA GLN A 78 -0.16 2.03 -14.00
C GLN A 78 0.55 2.05 -12.64
N SER A 79 1.88 2.18 -12.66
CA SER A 79 2.64 2.38 -11.44
C SER A 79 2.43 3.81 -10.96
N VAL A 80 1.60 3.99 -9.96
CA VAL A 80 1.34 5.29 -9.35
C VAL A 80 1.66 5.21 -7.86
N ALA A 81 2.47 6.17 -7.39
CA ALA A 81 2.70 6.34 -5.96
C ALA A 81 1.38 6.81 -5.32
N ALA A 82 1.07 6.25 -4.15
CA ALA A 82 0.00 6.75 -3.32
C ALA A 82 0.55 7.90 -2.46
N ASP A 83 -0.03 9.09 -2.65
CA ASP A 83 0.31 10.33 -1.93
C ASP A 83 -0.81 10.74 -0.96
#